data_AF-A0A4R4YDH7-F1
#
_entry.id   AF-A0A4R4YDH7-F1
#
_cell.length_a   1.000
_cell.length_b   1.000
_cell.length_c   1.000
_cell.angle_alpha   90.00
_cell.angle_beta   90.00
_cell.angle_gamma   90.00
#
_symmetry.space_group_name_H-M   'P 1'
#
loop_
_entity.id
_entity.type
_entity.pdbx_description
1 polymer ?
#
loop_
_entity_poly.entity_id
_entity_poly.type
_entity_poly.pdbx_seq_one_letter_code
_entity_poly.pdbx_strand_id
1 'polypeptide(L)'
;MSRPSIFECAGGEDAFLALAAAHHRRCLLDPVLNHPFSRGTRPDHVRRLADYWGERQALRAYMVWAVDDVLTCAPPGSEVPAGLRVPRWSWHGLERR
;
A
#
# COMPACT_ATOMS: atom_id res chain seq x y z
N MET A 1 3.07 11.21 19.95
CA MET A 1 4.15 10.93 18.97
C MET A 1 3.58 10.03 17.89
N SER A 2 3.75 10.35 16.61
CA SER A 2 3.26 9.51 15.51
C SER A 2 3.97 8.15 15.53
N ARG A 3 3.22 7.06 15.33
CA ARG A 3 3.77 5.71 15.27
C ARG A 3 4.58 5.58 13.97
N PRO A 4 5.85 5.14 14.01
CA PRO A 4 6.67 5.05 12.80
C PRO A 4 6.04 4.07 11.81
N SER A 5 6.11 4.43 10.53
CA SER A 5 5.66 3.58 9.44
C SER A 5 6.60 2.37 9.30
N ILE A 6 6.11 1.30 8.68
CA ILE A 6 6.98 0.17 8.33
C ILE A 6 8.11 0.60 7.38
N PHE A 7 7.90 1.63 6.56
CA PHE A 7 8.92 2.16 5.66
C PHE A 7 10.11 2.69 6.47
N GLU A 8 9.83 3.53 7.47
CA GLU A 8 10.86 4.07 8.38
C GLU A 8 11.48 2.97 9.23
N CYS A 9 10.68 2.09 9.83
CA CYS A 9 11.19 0.99 10.65
C CYS A 9 12.06 0.00 9.88
N ALA A 10 11.80 -0.20 8.59
CA ALA A 10 12.59 -1.10 7.75
C ALA A 10 13.94 -0.49 7.32
N GLY A 11 14.15 0.82 7.50
CA GLY A 11 15.35 1.54 7.05
C GLY A 11 15.15 2.39 5.79
N GLY A 12 13.91 2.72 5.44
CA GLY A 12 13.58 3.66 4.37
C GLY A 12 13.94 3.18 2.96
N GLU A 13 14.31 4.12 2.10
CA GLU A 13 14.53 3.90 0.68
C GLU A 13 15.61 2.84 0.40
N ASP A 14 16.75 2.95 1.09
CA ASP A 14 17.88 2.03 0.90
C ASP A 14 17.51 0.59 1.24
N ALA A 15 16.71 0.39 2.29
CA ALA A 15 16.23 -0.93 2.68
C ALA A 15 15.26 -1.53 1.65
N PHE A 16 14.34 -0.73 1.12
CA PHE A 16 13.41 -1.19 0.09
C PHE A 16 14.12 -1.47 -1.24
N LEU A 17 15.14 -0.68 -1.59
CA LEU A 17 15.98 -0.94 -2.76
C LEU A 17 16.77 -2.24 -2.60
N ALA A 18 17.40 -2.45 -1.44
CA ALA A 18 18.12 -3.68 -1.13
C ALA A 18 17.19 -4.91 -1.16
N LEU A 19 15.97 -4.77 -0.62
CA LEU A 19 14.95 -5.82 -0.64
C LEU A 19 14.50 -6.14 -2.08
N ALA A 20 14.20 -5.12 -2.89
CA ALA A 20 13.81 -5.30 -4.29
C ALA A 20 14.92 -5.97 -5.11
N ALA A 21 16.18 -5.59 -4.89
CA ALA A 21 17.32 -6.20 -5.55
C ALA A 21 17.48 -7.69 -5.15
N ALA A 22 17.40 -7.99 -3.85
CA ALA A 22 17.49 -9.35 -3.36
C ALA A 22 16.32 -10.23 -3.86
N HIS A 23 15.11 -9.68 -3.87
CA HIS A 23 13.92 -10.35 -4.41
C HIS A 23 14.10 -10.65 -5.91
N HIS A 24 14.46 -9.64 -6.71
CA HIS A 24 14.64 -9.81 -8.15
C HIS A 24 15.72 -10.85 -8.45
N ARG A 25 16.86 -10.82 -7.75
CA ARG A 25 17.91 -11.84 -7.87
C ARG A 25 17.37 -13.25 -7.60
N ARG A 26 16.54 -13.44 -6.57
CA ARG A 26 15.93 -14.75 -6.27
C ARG A 26 14.99 -15.19 -7.37
N CYS A 27 14.17 -14.29 -7.92
CA CYS A 27 13.30 -14.61 -9.06
C CYS A 27 14.08 -15.04 -10.31
N LEU A 28 15.21 -14.39 -10.60
CA LEU A 28 16.08 -14.77 -11.72
C LEU A 28 16.70 -16.16 -11.55
N LEU A 29 17.03 -16.54 -10.31
CA LEU A 29 17.64 -17.83 -9.98
C LEU A 29 16.62 -18.97 -9.86
N ASP A 30 15.33 -18.65 -9.77
CA ASP A 30 14.27 -19.63 -9.55
C ASP A 30 13.79 -20.24 -10.88
N PRO A 31 13.70 -21.58 -11.01
CA PRO A 31 13.33 -22.24 -12.26
C PRO A 31 11.89 -21.98 -12.71
N VAL A 32 10.99 -21.63 -11.80
CA VAL A 32 9.58 -21.32 -12.08
C VAL A 32 9.39 -19.83 -12.32
N LEU A 33 10.04 -18.98 -11.52
CA LEU A 33 9.82 -17.53 -11.54
C LEU A 33 10.69 -16.79 -12.56
N ASN A 34 11.71 -17.41 -13.16
CA ASN A 34 12.61 -16.69 -14.08
C ASN A 34 11.96 -16.33 -15.43
N HIS A 35 10.96 -17.09 -15.88
CA HIS A 35 10.44 -17.01 -17.25
C HIS A 35 10.00 -15.60 -17.68
N PRO A 36 9.30 -14.80 -16.84
CA PRO A 36 8.93 -13.41 -17.16
C PRO A 36 10.12 -12.48 -17.41
N PHE A 37 11.32 -12.81 -16.93
CA PHE A 37 12.52 -11.99 -17.05
C PHE A 37 13.44 -12.42 -18.20
N SER A 38 13.10 -13.50 -18.92
CA SER A 38 13.93 -14.11 -19.98
C SER A 38 14.25 -13.19 -21.16
N ARG A 39 13.43 -12.15 -21.41
CA ARG A 39 13.66 -11.14 -22.46
C ARG A 39 14.39 -9.89 -21.97
N GLY A 40 14.96 -9.96 -20.76
CA GLY A 40 15.56 -8.83 -20.07
C GLY A 40 14.54 -7.93 -19.40
N THR A 41 15.04 -7.06 -18.53
CA THR A 41 14.25 -6.04 -17.83
C THR A 41 14.74 -4.66 -18.20
N ARG A 42 13.91 -3.66 -17.98
CA ARG A 42 14.37 -2.27 -18.03
C ARG A 42 15.50 -2.04 -17.02
N PRO A 43 16.47 -1.15 -17.29
CA PRO A 43 17.56 -0.84 -16.36
C PRO A 43 17.09 -0.34 -15.00
N ASP A 44 15.93 0.31 -14.94
CA ASP A 44 15.32 0.89 -13.74
C ASP A 44 14.35 -0.05 -13.01
N HIS A 45 14.19 -1.30 -13.47
CA HIS A 45 13.16 -2.23 -12.98
C HIS A 45 13.18 -2.41 -11.45
N VAL A 46 14.35 -2.65 -10.88
CA VAL A 46 14.51 -2.88 -9.43
C VAL A 46 14.15 -1.63 -8.62
N ARG A 47 14.56 -0.45 -9.10
CA ARG A 47 14.23 0.83 -8.45
C ARG A 47 12.73 1.05 -8.42
N ARG A 48 12.06 0.88 -9.56
CA ARG A 48 10.60 1.06 -9.67
C ARG A 48 9.83 0.06 -8.80
N LEU A 49 10.34 -1.15 -8.62
CA LEU A 49 9.74 -2.13 -7.71
C LEU A 49 9.85 -1.68 -6.24
N ALA A 50 11.01 -1.15 -5.85
CA ALA A 50 11.21 -0.59 -4.51
C ALA A 50 10.28 0.60 -4.26
N ASP A 51 10.19 1.53 -5.21
CA ASP A 51 9.32 2.71 -5.12
C ASP A 51 7.85 2.28 -4.98
N TYR A 52 7.39 1.35 -5.81
CA TYR A 52 6.01 0.84 -5.74
C TYR A 52 5.67 0.23 -4.38
N TRP A 53 6.57 -0.57 -3.80
CA TRP A 53 6.36 -1.16 -2.47
C TRP A 53 6.39 -0.11 -1.36
N GLY A 54 7.29 0.88 -1.44
CA GLY A 54 7.36 2.00 -0.51
C GLY A 54 6.08 2.86 -0.55
N GLU A 55 5.64 3.25 -1.74
CA GLU A 55 4.41 4.02 -1.96
C GLU A 55 3.17 3.31 -1.42
N ARG A 56 3.02 2.00 -1.71
CA ARG A 56 1.91 1.19 -1.19
C ARG A 56 1.86 1.22 0.34
N GLN A 57 3.03 1.21 1.00
CA GLN A 57 3.07 1.29 2.44
C GLN A 57 2.81 2.69 3.00
N ALA A 58 3.30 3.73 2.33
CA ALA A 58 2.99 5.11 2.69
C ALA A 58 1.48 5.38 2.59
N LEU A 59 0.84 4.96 1.48
CA LEU A 59 -0.61 5.09 1.27
C LEU A 59 -1.42 4.36 2.33
N ARG A 60 -1.03 3.13 2.68
CA ARG A 60 -1.69 2.39 3.76
C ARG A 60 -1.54 3.10 5.11
N ALA A 61 -0.35 3.57 5.44
CA ALA A 61 -0.10 4.27 6.70
C ALA A 61 -0.93 5.56 6.80
N TYR A 62 -0.99 6.34 5.72
CA TYR A 62 -1.83 7.53 5.61
C TYR A 62 -3.31 7.20 5.83
N MET A 63 -3.86 6.21 5.12
CA MET A 63 -5.28 5.85 5.26
C MET A 63 -5.64 5.40 6.68
N VAL A 64 -4.77 4.61 7.32
CA VAL A 64 -4.98 4.19 8.72
C VAL A 64 -4.96 5.38 9.67
N TRP A 65 -3.95 6.26 9.55
CA TRP A 65 -3.88 7.47 10.35
C TRP A 65 -5.09 8.39 10.12
N ALA A 66 -5.47 8.63 8.86
CA ALA A 66 -6.56 9.52 8.52
C ALA A 66 -7.92 9.01 9.06
N VAL A 67 -8.16 7.70 9.00
CA VAL A 67 -9.37 7.09 9.58
C VAL A 67 -9.36 7.21 11.10
N ASP A 68 -8.23 6.91 11.74
CA ASP A 68 -8.08 7.04 13.20
C ASP A 68 -8.36 8.49 13.65
N ASP A 69 -7.78 9.47 12.95
CA ASP A 69 -7.98 10.90 13.20
C ASP A 69 -9.44 11.33 13.00
N VAL A 70 -10.08 10.94 11.90
CA VAL A 70 -11.50 11.23 11.64
C VAL A 70 -12.41 10.62 12.71
N LEU A 71 -12.10 9.41 13.19
CA LEU A 71 -12.88 8.77 14.26
C LEU A 71 -12.81 9.53 15.59
N THR A 72 -11.79 10.36 15.81
CA THR A 72 -11.72 11.25 16.99
C THR A 72 -12.71 12.42 16.93
N CYS A 73 -13.23 12.76 15.74
CA CYS A 73 -14.19 13.85 15.59
C CYS A 73 -15.60 13.48 16.07
N ALA A 74 -15.90 12.20 16.29
CA ALA A 74 -17.20 11.76 16.77
C ALA A 74 -17.36 12.05 18.28
N PRO A 75 -18.48 12.65 18.73
CA PRO A 75 -18.77 12.79 20.14
C PRO A 75 -18.72 11.43 20.87
N PRO A 76 -18.26 11.37 22.13
CA PRO A 76 -18.30 10.15 22.92
C PRO A 76 -19.71 9.54 22.95
N GLY A 77 -19.81 8.23 22.69
CA GLY A 77 -21.10 7.52 22.62
C GLY A 77 -21.81 7.62 21.26
N SER A 78 -21.14 8.11 20.21
CA SER A 78 -21.66 8.03 18.84
C SER A 78 -21.81 6.57 18.41
N GLU A 79 -23.04 6.18 18.05
CA GLU A 79 -23.35 4.86 17.49
C GLU A 79 -23.89 5.01 16.07
N VAL A 80 -23.66 4.00 15.23
CA VAL A 80 -24.25 3.93 13.88
C VAL A 80 -25.66 3.35 14.01
N PRO A 81 -26.73 4.09 13.67
CA PRO A 81 -28.09 3.57 13.75
C PRO A 81 -28.27 2.29 12.91
N ALA A 82 -28.94 1.30 13.50
CA ALA A 82 -29.30 0.08 12.80
C ALA A 82 -30.23 0.38 11.61
N GLY A 83 -30.06 -0.36 10.50
CA GLY A 83 -30.93 -0.25 9.33
C GLY A 83 -30.60 0.89 8.36
N LEU A 84 -29.49 1.63 8.56
CA LEU A 84 -29.01 2.58 7.58
C LEU A 84 -28.69 1.86 6.25
N ARG A 85 -29.29 2.33 5.15
CA ARG A 85 -28.95 1.86 3.82
C ARG A 85 -27.60 2.43 3.41
N VAL A 86 -26.62 1.56 3.18
CA VAL A 86 -25.33 1.98 2.62
C VAL A 86 -25.56 2.54 1.21
N PRO A 87 -25.19 3.80 0.95
CA PRO A 87 -25.32 4.38 -0.38
C PRO A 87 -24.47 3.59 -1.39
N ARG A 88 -25.04 3.27 -2.55
CA ARG A 88 -24.29 2.66 -3.65
C ARG A 88 -23.67 3.74 -4.51
N TRP A 89 -22.41 3.58 -4.84
CA TRP A 89 -21.68 4.48 -5.73
C TRP A 89 -21.25 3.71 -6.97
N SER A 90 -21.43 4.34 -8.13
CA SER A 90 -20.89 3.89 -9.41
C SER A 90 -19.75 4.80 -9.83
N TRP A 91 -19.11 4.47 -10.96
CA TRP A 91 -18.18 5.36 -11.63
C TRP A 91 -18.80 6.70 -12.06
N HIS A 92 -20.14 6.79 -12.14
CA HIS A 92 -20.89 8.00 -12.46
C HIS A 92 -21.42 8.73 -11.21
N GLY A 93 -21.00 8.31 -10.02
CA GLY A 93 -21.43 8.90 -8.75
C GLY A 93 -22.49 8.11 -8.01
N LEU A 94 -23.14 8.76 -7.04
CA LEU A 94 -24.12 8.19 -6.11
C LEU A 94 -25.35 7.65 -6.86
N GLU A 95 -25.58 6.35 -6.76
CA GLU A 95 -26.79 5.69 -7.26
C GLU A 95 -27.94 5.94 -6.27
N ARG A 96 -28.99 6.63 -6.72
CA ARG A 96 -30.25 6.75 -5.94
C ARG A 96 -31.11 5.51 -6.19
N ARG A 97 -31.45 4.78 -5.14
CA ARG A 97 -32.45 3.69 -5.14
C ARG A 97 -33.59 4.03 -4.21
#